data_AF-A0A523T4A3-F1
#
_entry.id   AF-A0A523T4A3-F1
#
_cell.length_a   1.000
_cell.length_b   1.000
_cell.length_c   1.000
_cell.angle_alpha   90.00
_cell.angle_beta   90.00
_cell.angle_gamma   90.00
#
_symmetry.space_group_name_H-M   'P 1'
#
loop_
_entity.id
_entity.type
_entity.pdbx_description
1 polymer ?
#
loop_
_entity_poly.entity_id
_entity_poly.type
_entity_poly.pdbx_seq_one_letter_code
_entity_poly.pdbx_strand_id
1 'polypeptide(L)'
;MTDLWKGIVDLLTQYINEHNATVARQLATAMDQLLKSSSVEEFKQTGVTIRDAWIEYSQSIFSCEFRASGVSEISLSDAKKMIKYSLENAKGNTEDLIKMSHAAYDLCNKLQHDMNATFDMALQCISSSALCMGLIHLTMLHSELLVQRPYYKCPNCGSLKLETREHWEPDVDGAFKVNKLTCAECGWFYIEEMGGMSGVEG
;
A
#
# COMPACT_ATOMS: atom_id res chain seq x y z
N MET A 1 23.18 -17.17 11.81
CA MET A 1 22.83 -16.67 10.46
C MET A 1 21.39 -16.18 10.43
N THR A 2 20.45 -16.93 11.02
CA THR A 2 19.06 -16.53 11.27
C THR A 2 18.92 -15.20 12.02
N ASP A 3 19.74 -14.94 13.04
CA ASP A 3 19.66 -13.69 13.83
C ASP A 3 20.04 -12.44 13.04
N LEU A 4 20.98 -12.55 12.08
CA LEU A 4 21.37 -11.46 11.20
C LEU A 4 20.21 -11.08 10.27
N TRP A 5 19.59 -12.09 9.66
CA TRP A 5 18.45 -11.88 8.78
C TRP A 5 17.23 -11.35 9.53
N LYS A 6 17.00 -11.82 10.76
CA LYS A 6 15.98 -11.25 11.64
C LYS A 6 16.25 -9.77 11.90
N GLY A 7 17.48 -9.39 12.26
CA GLY A 7 17.84 -7.99 12.47
C GLY A 7 17.63 -7.10 11.23
N ILE A 8 17.95 -7.61 10.02
CA ILE A 8 17.70 -6.88 8.77
C ILE A 8 16.19 -6.71 8.53
N VAL A 9 15.41 -7.77 8.69
CA VAL A 9 13.95 -7.72 8.52
C VAL A 9 13.31 -6.79 9.56
N ASP A 10 13.76 -6.82 10.81
CA ASP A 10 13.25 -5.95 11.87
C ASP A 10 13.49 -4.48 11.54
N LEU A 11 14.69 -4.13 11.05
CA LEU A 11 15.03 -2.76 10.64
C LEU A 11 14.18 -2.28 9.46
N LEU A 12 13.98 -3.13 8.45
CA LEU A 12 13.12 -2.80 7.31
C LEU A 12 11.64 -2.69 7.73
N THR A 13 11.20 -3.55 8.64
CA THR A 13 9.84 -3.56 9.18
C THR A 13 9.58 -2.31 10.01
N GLN A 14 10.58 -1.80 10.73
CA GLN A 14 10.47 -0.54 11.48
C GLN A 14 10.18 0.64 10.56
N TYR A 15 10.89 0.77 9.45
CA TYR A 15 10.62 1.82 8.45
C TYR A 15 9.19 1.69 7.88
N ILE A 16 8.78 0.47 7.54
CA ILE A 16 7.41 0.21 7.06
C ILE A 16 6.39 0.56 8.14
N ASN A 17 6.67 0.28 9.41
CA ASN A 17 5.75 0.54 10.52
C ASN A 17 5.40 2.02 10.68
N GLU A 18 6.34 2.92 10.39
CA GLU A 18 6.11 4.37 10.39
C GLU A 18 5.07 4.81 9.35
N HIS A 19 4.86 4.00 8.30
CA HIS A 19 4.01 4.34 7.16
C HIS A 19 2.77 3.44 7.05
N ASN A 20 2.89 2.16 7.40
CA ASN A 20 1.82 1.17 7.40
C ASN A 20 2.07 0.08 8.46
N ALA A 21 1.55 0.32 9.67
CA ALA A 21 1.67 -0.58 10.81
C ALA A 21 0.99 -1.95 10.61
N THR A 22 -0.01 -2.05 9.72
CA THR A 22 -0.66 -3.33 9.40
C THR A 22 0.28 -4.20 8.58
N VAL A 23 0.87 -3.65 7.52
CA VAL A 23 1.86 -4.33 6.68
C VAL A 23 3.08 -4.75 7.52
N ALA A 24 3.57 -3.86 8.39
CA ALA A 24 4.68 -4.17 9.28
C ALA A 24 4.38 -5.37 10.19
N ARG A 25 3.18 -5.43 10.79
CA ARG A 25 2.76 -6.59 11.60
C ARG A 25 2.66 -7.87 10.78
N GLN A 26 2.19 -7.80 9.53
CA GLN A 26 2.12 -8.98 8.66
C GLN A 26 3.52 -9.50 8.31
N LEU A 27 4.48 -8.62 8.01
CA LEU A 27 5.87 -9.00 7.76
C LEU A 27 6.54 -9.62 8.99
N ALA A 28 6.35 -9.02 10.17
CA ALA A 28 6.83 -9.60 11.43
C ALA A 28 6.21 -10.99 11.71
N THR A 29 4.91 -11.13 11.46
CA THR A 29 4.19 -12.41 11.59
C THR A 29 4.75 -13.46 10.63
N ALA A 30 4.99 -13.09 9.36
CA ALA A 30 5.58 -13.98 8.38
C ALA A 30 6.99 -14.44 8.81
N MET A 31 7.79 -13.54 9.38
CA MET A 31 9.12 -13.87 9.88
C MET A 31 9.07 -14.82 11.08
N ASP A 32 8.19 -14.56 12.05
CA ASP A 32 8.01 -15.44 13.22
C ASP A 32 7.44 -16.81 12.83
N GLN A 33 6.55 -16.87 11.83
CA GLN A 33 6.06 -18.12 11.25
C GLN A 33 7.21 -18.90 10.60
N LEU A 34 8.01 -18.24 9.76
CA LEU A 34 9.11 -18.86 9.05
C LEU A 34 10.15 -19.46 10.01
N LEU A 35 10.51 -18.73 11.07
CA LEU A 35 11.48 -19.20 12.08
C LEU A 35 11.04 -20.47 12.83
N LYS A 36 9.73 -20.75 12.86
CA LYS A 36 9.15 -21.94 13.50
C LYS A 36 8.82 -23.04 12.50
N SER A 37 8.93 -22.75 11.20
CA SER A 37 8.58 -23.65 10.11
C SER A 37 9.62 -24.77 9.98
N SER A 38 9.15 -25.98 9.70
CA SER A 38 9.98 -27.17 9.50
C SER A 38 9.64 -27.93 8.21
N SER A 39 8.61 -27.50 7.49
CA SER A 39 8.11 -28.16 6.29
C SER A 39 7.90 -27.18 5.13
N VAL A 40 7.92 -27.74 3.91
CA VAL A 40 7.68 -26.99 2.67
C VAL A 40 6.30 -26.31 2.67
N GLU A 41 5.29 -26.95 3.28
CA GLU A 41 3.94 -26.38 3.33
C GLU A 41 3.88 -25.13 4.23
N GLU A 42 4.62 -25.12 5.34
CA GLU A 42 4.76 -23.95 6.21
C GLU A 42 5.58 -22.82 5.53
N PHE A 43 6.60 -23.17 4.73
CA PHE A 43 7.32 -22.19 3.91
C PHE A 43 6.40 -21.55 2.86
N LYS A 44 5.52 -22.32 2.22
CA LYS A 44 4.51 -21.80 1.29
C LYS A 44 3.49 -20.91 2.00
N GLN A 45 3.07 -21.27 3.22
CA GLN A 45 2.15 -20.47 4.01
C GLN A 45 2.74 -19.08 4.33
N THR A 46 4.05 -18.99 4.55
CA THR A 46 4.76 -17.71 4.69
C THR A 46 4.58 -16.84 3.43
N GLY A 47 4.67 -17.44 2.23
CA GLY A 47 4.43 -16.76 0.96
C GLY A 47 3.00 -16.21 0.82
N VAL A 48 2.00 -16.89 1.40
CA VAL A 48 0.61 -16.40 1.46
C VAL A 48 0.53 -15.15 2.34
N THR A 49 1.10 -15.19 3.54
CA THR A 49 1.14 -14.02 4.45
C THR A 49 1.81 -12.81 3.79
N ILE A 50 2.90 -13.02 3.05
CA ILE A 50 3.59 -11.97 2.29
C ILE A 50 2.70 -11.39 1.19
N ARG A 51 1.93 -12.23 0.49
CA ARG A 51 1.00 -11.78 -0.55
C ARG A 51 -0.09 -10.87 0.03
N ASP A 52 -0.65 -11.25 1.18
CA ASP A 52 -1.64 -10.42 1.87
C ASP A 52 -1.05 -9.07 2.30
N ALA A 53 0.21 -9.06 2.75
CA ALA A 53 0.94 -7.83 3.04
C ALA A 53 1.14 -6.95 1.79
N TRP A 54 1.42 -7.55 0.63
CA TRP A 54 1.50 -6.82 -0.64
C TRP A 54 0.15 -6.24 -1.06
N ILE A 55 -0.95 -6.96 -0.88
CA ILE A 55 -2.30 -6.45 -1.18
C ILE A 55 -2.58 -5.23 -0.30
N GLU A 56 -2.42 -5.35 1.01
CA GLU A 56 -2.63 -4.25 1.97
C GLU A 56 -1.75 -3.04 1.65
N TYR A 57 -0.46 -3.28 1.39
CA TYR A 57 0.48 -2.22 1.03
C TYR A 57 0.06 -1.52 -0.27
N SER A 58 -0.28 -2.29 -1.30
CA SER A 58 -0.68 -1.76 -2.60
C SER A 58 -1.93 -0.90 -2.50
N GLN A 59 -2.92 -1.33 -1.71
CA GLN A 59 -4.11 -0.53 -1.42
C GLN A 59 -3.76 0.80 -0.75
N SER A 60 -2.78 0.80 0.16
CA SER A 60 -2.40 2.02 0.89
C SER A 60 -1.75 3.11 0.04
N ILE A 61 -1.15 2.75 -1.11
CA ILE A 61 -0.54 3.71 -2.04
C ILE A 61 -1.40 3.97 -3.29
N PHE A 62 -2.29 3.03 -3.63
CA PHE A 62 -3.20 3.15 -4.77
C PHE A 62 -4.26 4.23 -4.53
N SER A 63 -4.67 4.94 -5.58
CA SER A 63 -5.86 5.81 -5.56
C SER A 63 -6.66 5.65 -6.83
N CYS A 64 -7.98 5.52 -6.64
CA CYS A 64 -8.96 5.49 -7.72
C CYS A 64 -9.22 6.87 -8.33
N GLU A 65 -8.80 7.96 -7.67
CA GLU A 65 -9.17 9.34 -8.03
C GLU A 65 -8.45 9.83 -9.29
N PHE A 66 -7.38 9.16 -9.72
CA PHE A 66 -6.66 9.48 -10.96
C PHE A 66 -7.11 8.64 -12.16
N ARG A 67 -8.18 7.86 -12.03
CA ARG A 67 -8.71 7.06 -13.15
C ARG A 67 -9.13 7.99 -14.28
N ALA A 68 -8.35 8.00 -15.36
CA ALA A 68 -8.81 8.52 -16.64
C ALA A 68 -10.06 7.73 -17.06
N SER A 69 -11.09 8.43 -17.55
CA SER A 69 -12.32 7.80 -18.02
C SER A 69 -11.98 6.75 -19.09
N GLY A 70 -12.29 5.47 -18.83
CA GLY A 70 -12.07 4.36 -19.76
C GLY A 70 -11.06 3.29 -19.33
N VAL A 71 -10.40 3.41 -18.16
CA VAL A 71 -9.58 2.33 -17.59
C VAL A 71 -10.47 1.29 -16.90
N SER A 72 -10.25 0.00 -17.18
CA SER A 72 -10.97 -1.11 -16.55
C SER A 72 -10.77 -1.13 -15.03
N GLU A 73 -11.79 -1.57 -14.28
CA GLU A 73 -11.73 -1.64 -12.82
C GLU A 73 -10.55 -2.48 -12.35
N ILE A 74 -9.62 -1.86 -11.62
CA ILE A 74 -8.55 -2.58 -10.92
C ILE A 74 -9.16 -3.15 -9.65
N SER A 75 -9.15 -4.48 -9.54
CA SER A 75 -9.54 -5.17 -8.31
C SER A 75 -8.61 -4.79 -7.17
N LEU A 76 -9.17 -4.50 -5.99
CA LEU A 76 -8.38 -4.24 -4.76
C LEU A 76 -7.61 -5.48 -4.27
N SER A 77 -7.83 -6.65 -4.87
CA SER A 77 -7.00 -7.85 -4.64
C SER A 77 -5.84 -8.00 -5.64
N ASP A 78 -5.78 -7.18 -6.69
CA ASP A 78 -4.75 -7.25 -7.73
C ASP A 78 -3.57 -6.31 -7.40
N ALA A 79 -2.75 -6.73 -6.44
CA ALA A 79 -1.57 -5.99 -5.98
C ALA A 79 -0.68 -5.53 -7.15
N LYS A 80 -0.46 -6.40 -8.13
CA LYS A 80 0.39 -6.11 -9.29
C LYS A 80 -0.13 -4.92 -10.08
N LYS A 81 -1.43 -4.90 -10.41
CA LYS A 81 -2.02 -3.78 -11.15
C LYS A 81 -2.02 -2.49 -10.32
N MET A 82 -2.31 -2.57 -9.02
CA MET A 82 -2.29 -1.41 -8.13
C MET A 82 -0.89 -0.78 -8.01
N ILE A 83 0.16 -1.58 -7.78
CA ILE A 83 1.55 -1.10 -7.75
C ILE A 83 1.93 -0.49 -9.09
N LYS A 84 1.65 -1.20 -10.19
CA LYS A 84 2.00 -0.72 -11.53
C LYS A 84 1.36 0.63 -11.81
N TYR A 85 0.05 0.74 -11.56
CA TYR A 85 -0.68 1.98 -11.76
C TYR A 85 -0.14 3.12 -10.87
N SER A 86 0.15 2.84 -9.60
CA SER A 86 0.68 3.85 -8.66
C SER A 86 2.04 4.38 -9.12
N LEU A 87 2.92 3.49 -9.61
CA LEU A 87 4.23 3.86 -10.15
C LEU A 87 4.13 4.62 -11.47
N GLU A 88 3.23 4.23 -12.38
CA GLU A 88 3.01 4.94 -13.65
C GLU A 88 2.43 6.35 -13.48
N ASN A 89 1.69 6.58 -12.39
CA ASN A 89 1.16 7.90 -12.04
C ASN A 89 2.11 8.72 -11.16
N ALA A 90 3.27 8.18 -10.79
CA ALA A 90 4.30 8.91 -10.07
C ALA A 90 4.88 10.00 -10.96
N LYS A 91 4.79 11.25 -10.49
CA LYS A 91 5.29 12.45 -11.17
C LYS A 91 6.69 12.83 -10.66
N GLY A 92 7.31 13.81 -11.29
CA GLY A 92 8.63 14.31 -10.90
C GLY A 92 9.79 13.55 -11.56
N ASN A 93 11.02 13.88 -11.15
CA ASN A 93 12.25 13.29 -11.72
C ASN A 93 12.58 11.93 -11.06
N THR A 94 11.65 10.99 -11.12
CA THR A 94 11.73 9.69 -10.43
C THR A 94 11.79 8.49 -11.38
N GLU A 95 12.10 8.69 -12.67
CA GLU A 95 12.02 7.65 -13.70
C GLU A 95 12.88 6.41 -13.36
N ASP A 96 14.10 6.63 -12.87
CA ASP A 96 14.99 5.54 -12.46
C ASP A 96 14.46 4.78 -11.23
N LEU A 97 13.89 5.51 -10.25
CA LEU A 97 13.27 4.92 -9.06
C LEU A 97 12.03 4.08 -9.44
N ILE A 98 11.25 4.54 -10.42
CA ILE A 98 10.10 3.80 -10.96
C ILE A 98 10.56 2.50 -11.62
N LYS A 99 11.59 2.55 -12.48
CA LYS A 99 12.16 1.35 -13.13
C LYS A 99 12.69 0.35 -12.11
N MET A 100 13.43 0.83 -11.11
CA MET A 100 13.93 0.01 -10.00
C MET A 100 12.78 -0.63 -9.22
N SER A 101 11.74 0.15 -8.90
CA SER A 101 10.55 -0.32 -8.18
C SER A 101 9.79 -1.41 -8.92
N HIS A 102 9.64 -1.29 -10.25
CA HIS A 102 9.03 -2.35 -11.07
C HIS A 102 9.84 -3.65 -11.04
N ALA A 103 11.15 -3.57 -11.28
CA ALA A 103 12.01 -4.74 -11.27
C ALA A 103 12.02 -5.44 -9.89
N ALA A 104 12.02 -4.63 -8.83
CA ALA A 104 11.99 -5.08 -7.44
C ALA A 104 10.67 -5.81 -7.13
N TYR A 105 9.52 -5.25 -7.53
CA TYR A 105 8.22 -5.91 -7.38
C TYR A 105 8.13 -7.22 -8.18
N ASP A 106 8.58 -7.22 -9.45
CA ASP A 106 8.52 -8.43 -10.29
C ASP A 106 9.35 -9.59 -9.71
N LEU A 107 10.49 -9.29 -9.07
CA LEU A 107 11.26 -10.28 -8.33
C LEU A 107 10.46 -10.85 -7.15
N CYS A 108 9.88 -9.99 -6.31
CA CYS A 108 9.08 -10.42 -5.17
C CYS A 108 7.86 -11.26 -5.60
N ASN A 109 7.19 -10.85 -6.67
CA ASN A 109 6.05 -11.58 -7.21
C ASN A 109 6.47 -12.98 -7.70
N LYS A 110 7.65 -13.13 -8.32
CA LYS A 110 8.16 -14.45 -8.70
C LYS A 110 8.44 -15.33 -7.47
N LEU A 111 9.10 -14.78 -6.45
CA LEU A 111 9.42 -15.52 -5.22
C LEU A 111 8.15 -15.99 -4.47
N GLN A 112 7.07 -15.22 -4.49
CA GLN A 112 5.79 -15.59 -3.85
C GLN A 112 5.05 -16.75 -4.54
N HIS A 113 5.36 -17.01 -5.81
CA HIS A 113 4.70 -18.04 -6.62
C HIS A 113 5.60 -19.25 -6.89
N ASP A 114 6.79 -19.28 -6.29
CA ASP A 114 7.67 -20.44 -6.41
C ASP A 114 7.13 -21.64 -5.63
N MET A 115 6.89 -22.74 -6.34
CA MET A 115 6.31 -23.97 -5.79
C MET A 115 7.33 -24.83 -5.03
N ASN A 116 8.63 -24.55 -5.20
CA ASN A 116 9.74 -25.26 -4.56
C ASN A 116 10.28 -24.46 -3.36
N ALA A 117 9.39 -23.98 -2.50
CA ALA A 117 9.75 -23.14 -1.36
C ALA A 117 10.67 -23.88 -0.37
N THR A 118 11.89 -23.37 -0.20
CA THR A 118 12.79 -23.72 0.90
C THR A 118 12.74 -22.63 1.97
N PHE A 119 13.31 -22.90 3.16
CA PHE A 119 13.48 -21.89 4.20
C PHE A 119 14.19 -20.64 3.67
N ASP A 120 15.30 -20.82 2.95
CA ASP A 120 16.10 -19.71 2.40
C ASP A 120 15.33 -18.90 1.36
N MET A 121 14.52 -19.55 0.52
CA MET A 121 13.68 -18.86 -0.46
C MET A 121 12.56 -18.07 0.20
N ALA A 122 11.92 -18.62 1.24
CA ALA A 122 10.92 -17.91 2.02
C ALA A 122 11.54 -16.70 2.76
N LEU A 123 12.74 -16.86 3.32
CA LEU A 123 13.48 -15.78 3.98
C LEU A 123 13.85 -14.66 3.00
N GLN A 124 14.33 -15.04 1.82
CA GLN A 124 14.62 -14.12 0.73
C GLN A 124 13.35 -13.39 0.28
N CYS A 125 12.21 -14.08 0.23
CA CYS A 125 10.93 -13.48 -0.13
C CYS A 125 10.48 -12.41 0.88
N ILE A 126 10.56 -12.69 2.19
CA ILE A 126 10.24 -11.70 3.25
C ILE A 126 11.16 -10.49 3.14
N SER A 127 12.47 -10.75 3.11
CA SER A 127 13.49 -9.70 3.12
C SER A 127 13.40 -8.81 1.89
N SER A 128 13.23 -9.42 0.71
CA SER A 128 13.04 -8.68 -0.54
C SER A 128 11.73 -7.90 -0.51
N SER A 129 10.64 -8.48 0.01
CA SER A 129 9.36 -7.78 0.07
C SER A 129 9.43 -6.52 0.94
N ALA A 130 10.02 -6.61 2.13
CA ALA A 130 10.20 -5.46 3.01
C ALA A 130 11.05 -4.37 2.34
N LEU A 131 12.17 -4.74 1.71
CA LEU A 131 13.02 -3.80 0.99
C LEU A 131 12.29 -3.13 -0.19
N CYS A 132 11.55 -3.91 -0.96
CA CYS A 132 10.82 -3.42 -2.14
C CYS A 132 9.68 -2.49 -1.76
N MET A 133 8.91 -2.83 -0.71
CA MET A 133 7.89 -1.93 -0.16
C MET A 133 8.52 -0.61 0.31
N GLY A 134 9.68 -0.67 0.96
CA GLY A 134 10.42 0.53 1.36
C GLY A 134 10.84 1.41 0.19
N LEU A 135 11.38 0.80 -0.88
CA LEU A 135 11.79 1.50 -2.11
C LEU A 135 10.59 2.13 -2.84
N ILE A 136 9.49 1.39 -2.99
CA ILE A 136 8.27 1.92 -3.62
C ILE A 136 7.76 3.11 -2.80
N HIS A 137 7.73 2.99 -1.47
CA HIS A 137 7.29 4.08 -0.60
C HIS A 137 8.17 5.33 -0.76
N LEU A 138 9.49 5.15 -0.81
CA LEU A 138 10.43 6.24 -1.07
C LEU A 138 10.18 6.90 -2.43
N THR A 139 9.86 6.11 -3.46
CA THR A 139 9.50 6.61 -4.79
C THR A 139 8.20 7.43 -4.74
N MET A 140 7.21 6.97 -3.98
CA MET A 140 5.94 7.65 -3.80
C MET A 140 6.09 8.97 -3.02
N LEU A 141 7.01 9.04 -2.05
CA LEU A 141 7.33 10.28 -1.33
C LEU A 141 8.02 11.30 -2.25
N HIS A 142 9.02 10.86 -3.03
CA HIS A 142 9.75 11.74 -3.96
C HIS A 142 8.89 12.25 -5.13
N SER A 143 7.88 11.49 -5.52
CA SER A 143 6.96 11.89 -6.59
C SER A 143 5.86 12.85 -6.13
N GLU A 144 5.89 13.28 -4.86
CA GLU A 144 4.87 14.10 -4.20
C GLU A 144 3.45 13.51 -4.21
N LEU A 145 3.24 12.30 -4.75
CA LEU A 145 1.94 11.63 -4.79
C LEU A 145 1.34 11.39 -3.40
N LEU A 146 2.19 11.10 -2.42
CA LEU A 146 1.78 10.94 -1.02
C LEU A 146 1.67 12.27 -0.28
N VAL A 147 2.36 13.31 -0.75
CA VAL A 147 2.42 14.64 -0.12
C VAL A 147 1.24 15.51 -0.58
N GLN A 148 0.72 15.29 -1.79
CA GLN A 148 -0.47 15.95 -2.32
C GLN A 148 -1.79 15.38 -1.78
N ARG A 149 -1.75 14.34 -0.95
CA ARG A 149 -2.93 13.78 -0.29
C ARG A 149 -2.89 14.14 1.20
N PRO A 150 -3.75 15.05 1.68
CA PRO A 150 -3.84 15.27 3.12
C PRO A 150 -4.30 14.00 3.87
N TYR A 151 -4.99 13.06 3.17
CA TYR A 151 -5.49 11.81 3.78
C TYR A 151 -5.38 10.62 2.81
N TYR A 152 -4.42 9.71 3.05
CA TYR A 152 -4.31 8.41 2.35
C TYR A 152 -5.02 7.26 3.11
N LYS A 153 -5.31 7.49 4.40
CA LYS A 153 -6.11 6.64 5.27
C LYS A 153 -7.08 7.54 6.02
N CYS A 154 -8.24 7.02 6.38
CA CYS A 154 -9.20 7.75 7.18
C CYS A 154 -8.53 8.17 8.50
N PRO A 155 -8.46 9.47 8.83
CA PRO A 155 -7.86 9.93 10.08
C PRO A 155 -8.70 9.53 11.29
N ASN A 156 -9.99 9.23 11.11
CA ASN A 156 -10.89 8.83 12.18
C ASN A 156 -10.77 7.34 12.54
N CYS A 157 -10.82 6.42 11.56
CA CYS A 157 -10.83 4.98 11.83
C CYS A 157 -9.64 4.20 11.24
N GLY A 158 -8.75 4.85 10.50
CA GLY A 158 -7.61 4.20 9.83
C GLY A 158 -7.97 3.40 8.58
N SER A 159 -9.24 3.35 8.20
CA SER A 159 -9.70 2.65 6.99
C SER A 159 -9.08 3.22 5.73
N LEU A 160 -8.74 2.34 4.78
CA LEU A 160 -8.29 2.71 3.44
C LEU A 160 -9.46 2.96 2.47
N LYS A 161 -10.71 2.73 2.91
CA LYS A 161 -11.90 2.90 2.07
C LYS A 161 -12.34 4.37 2.01
N LEU A 162 -11.48 5.21 1.43
CA LEU A 162 -11.79 6.60 1.11
C LEU A 162 -12.30 6.70 -0.33
N GLU A 163 -13.40 7.44 -0.51
CA GLU A 163 -14.07 7.65 -1.79
C GLU A 163 -14.32 9.15 -1.99
N THR A 164 -13.95 9.69 -3.15
CA THR A 164 -14.39 11.02 -3.56
C THR A 164 -15.79 10.93 -4.14
N ARG A 165 -16.73 11.61 -3.49
CA ARG A 165 -18.13 11.73 -3.93
C ARG A 165 -18.41 13.16 -4.31
N GLU A 166 -19.18 13.33 -5.37
CA GLU A 166 -19.69 14.66 -5.73
C GLU A 166 -20.73 15.08 -4.69
N HIS A 167 -20.53 16.26 -4.11
CA HIS A 167 -21.43 16.84 -3.14
C HIS A 167 -21.86 18.23 -3.59
N TRP A 168 -23.12 18.57 -3.29
CA TRP A 168 -23.68 19.88 -3.62
C TRP A 168 -23.84 20.66 -2.35
N GLU A 169 -23.02 21.69 -2.20
CA GLU A 169 -23.09 22.61 -1.06
C GLU A 169 -24.02 23.76 -1.40
N PRO A 170 -24.99 24.09 -0.52
CA PRO A 170 -25.84 25.25 -0.70
C PRO A 170 -25.07 26.54 -0.42
N ASP A 171 -25.21 27.53 -1.30
CA ASP A 171 -24.67 28.88 -1.17
C ASP A 171 -25.78 29.92 -1.43
N VAL A 172 -25.47 31.20 -1.15
CA VAL A 172 -26.39 32.34 -1.22
C VAL A 172 -26.98 32.52 -2.63
N ASP A 173 -26.21 32.17 -3.67
CA ASP A 173 -26.59 32.31 -5.09
C ASP A 173 -27.03 30.99 -5.76
N GLY A 174 -27.11 29.88 -5.01
CA GLY A 174 -27.45 28.55 -5.54
C GLY A 174 -26.60 27.44 -4.93
N ALA A 175 -26.72 26.20 -5.42
CA ALA A 175 -25.84 25.12 -4.99
C ALA A 175 -24.60 25.07 -5.89
N PHE A 176 -23.42 24.94 -5.29
CA PHE A 176 -22.17 24.68 -6.01
C PHE A 176 -21.67 23.27 -5.74
N LYS A 177 -20.94 22.73 -6.71
CA LYS A 177 -20.45 21.36 -6.69
C LYS A 177 -19.05 21.31 -6.11
N VAL A 178 -18.84 20.44 -5.13
CA VAL A 178 -17.54 20.19 -4.49
C VAL A 178 -17.22 18.70 -4.49
N ASN A 179 -15.93 18.38 -4.43
CA ASN A 179 -15.47 17.02 -4.24
C ASN A 179 -15.35 16.72 -2.74
N LYS A 180 -16.12 15.74 -2.27
CA LYS A 180 -16.14 15.32 -0.87
C LYS A 180 -15.46 13.97 -0.71
N LEU A 181 -14.28 13.96 -0.10
CA LEU A 181 -13.60 12.73 0.28
C LEU A 181 -14.32 12.13 1.48
N THR A 182 -14.79 10.89 1.40
CA THR A 182 -15.63 10.24 2.43
C THR A 182 -15.11 8.84 2.75
N CYS A 183 -15.09 8.46 4.02
CA CYS A 183 -14.76 7.12 4.49
C CYS A 183 -16.00 6.24 4.48
N ALA A 184 -15.98 5.18 3.67
CA ALA A 184 -17.10 4.25 3.55
C ALA A 184 -17.36 3.41 4.82
N GLU A 185 -16.41 3.35 5.76
CA GLU A 185 -16.57 2.56 6.99
C GLU A 185 -17.11 3.36 8.18
N CYS A 186 -16.66 4.60 8.35
CA CYS A 186 -17.02 5.39 9.53
C CYS A 186 -17.74 6.70 9.20
N GLY A 187 -17.99 7.01 7.93
CA GLY A 187 -18.66 8.24 7.52
C GLY A 187 -17.81 9.52 7.67
N TRP A 188 -16.53 9.41 8.04
CA TRP A 188 -15.63 10.57 8.08
C TRP A 188 -15.54 11.24 6.71
N PHE A 189 -15.51 12.57 6.65
CA PHE A 189 -15.37 13.29 5.39
C PHE A 189 -14.39 14.47 5.46
N TYR A 190 -13.94 14.90 4.28
CA TYR A 190 -13.12 16.09 4.05
C TYR A 190 -13.51 16.80 2.74
N ILE A 191 -13.58 18.13 2.77
CA ILE A 191 -13.88 18.98 1.62
C ILE A 191 -12.83 20.09 1.54
N GLU A 192 -11.95 20.03 0.54
CA GLU A 192 -10.86 20.99 0.33
C GLU A 192 -11.40 22.37 -0.03
N GLU A 193 -12.38 22.41 -0.94
CA GLU A 193 -13.00 23.63 -1.47
C GLU A 193 -13.70 24.47 -0.39
N MET A 194 -13.94 23.88 0.80
CA MET A 194 -14.48 24.55 1.99
C MET A 194 -13.41 24.90 3.04
N GLY A 195 -12.17 25.09 2.61
CA GLY A 195 -11.06 25.42 3.53
C GLY A 195 -10.63 24.24 4.40
N GLY A 196 -10.79 23.02 3.88
CA GLY A 196 -10.42 21.80 4.59
C GLY A 196 -11.41 21.36 5.67
N MET A 197 -12.70 21.61 5.46
CA MET A 197 -13.76 21.19 6.38
C MET A 197 -13.75 19.67 6.53
N SER A 198 -13.79 19.17 7.76
CA SER A 198 -13.87 17.74 8.05
C SER A 198 -14.87 17.42 9.15
N GLY A 199 -15.40 16.20 9.15
CA GLY A 199 -16.40 15.74 10.11
C GLY A 199 -16.69 14.26 9.97
N VAL A 200 -17.70 13.77 10.69
CA VAL A 200 -18.21 12.39 10.58
C VAL A 200 -19.71 12.48 10.34
N GLU A 201 -20.18 11.92 9.22
CA GLU A 201 -21.61 11.74 8.97
C GLU A 201 -22.14 10.64 9.90
N GLY A 202 -23.20 10.95 10.64
CA GLY A 202 -23.89 10.02 11.55
C GLY A 202 -24.99 9.24 10.87
#